data_AF-K1TTG2-F1
#
_entry.id   AF-K1TTG2-F1
#
_cell.length_a   1.000
_cell.length_b   1.000
_cell.length_c   1.000
_cell.angle_alpha   90.00
_cell.angle_beta   90.00
_cell.angle_gamma   90.00
#
_symmetry.space_group_name_H-M   'P 1'
#
loop_
_entity.id
_entity.type
_entity.pdbx_description
1 polymer ?
#
loop_
_entity_poly.entity_id
_entity_poly.type
_entity_poly.pdbx_seq_one_letter_code
_entity_poly.pdbx_strand_id
1 'polypeptide(L)'
;DDVTKMVVQTANGGTLSFAQNDSTWTLTDDAEYNLNQDIVKKMANTICDLKTKWSVTEPQADAVYGLDTPNAIVTLIASDGTSIQCSFGGNDAEDDTLCYLRSSGAAGVVYEVSTDALNAFAYDKAALEAEEEATPETADVAAEDPVGNDNTVDDE
;
A
#
# COMPACT_ATOMS: atom_id res chain seq x y z
N ASP A 1 -9.03 -4.66 -14.93
CA ASP A 1 -8.90 -5.98 -14.30
C ASP A 1 -8.35 -5.78 -12.91
N ASP A 2 -8.73 -6.63 -11.95
CA ASP A 2 -8.31 -6.47 -10.56
C ASP A 2 -6.85 -6.92 -10.39
N VAL A 3 -6.09 -6.16 -9.60
CA VAL A 3 -4.68 -6.47 -9.31
C VAL A 3 -4.62 -7.63 -8.33
N THR A 4 -4.05 -8.76 -8.76
CA THR A 4 -3.95 -9.98 -7.94
C THR A 4 -2.56 -10.17 -7.32
N LYS A 5 -1.52 -9.52 -7.87
CA LYS A 5 -0.18 -9.54 -7.30
C LYS A 5 0.50 -8.20 -7.44
N MET A 6 1.35 -7.88 -6.47
CA MET A 6 2.21 -6.71 -6.47
C MET A 6 3.61 -7.15 -6.02
N VAL A 7 4.65 -6.68 -6.71
CA VAL A 7 6.04 -6.83 -6.26
C VAL A 7 6.65 -5.43 -6.19
N VAL A 8 7.20 -5.08 -5.05
CA VAL A 8 7.86 -3.79 -4.80
C VAL A 8 9.32 -4.06 -4.46
N GLN A 9 10.23 -3.44 -5.20
CA GLN A 9 11.66 -3.41 -4.90
C GLN A 9 12.02 -1.97 -4.52
N THR A 10 12.76 -1.78 -3.43
CA THR A 10 13.11 -0.47 -2.88
C THR A 10 14.62 -0.21 -3.00
N ALA A 11 15.05 1.05 -3.03
CA ALA A 11 16.44 1.47 -3.21
C ALA A 11 17.46 0.79 -2.26
N ASN A 12 17.01 0.41 -1.06
CA ASN A 12 17.79 -0.30 -0.05
C ASN A 12 17.96 -1.82 -0.33
N GLY A 13 17.50 -2.31 -1.49
CA GLY A 13 17.59 -3.71 -1.90
C GLY A 13 16.51 -4.62 -1.31
N GLY A 14 15.55 -4.07 -0.56
CA GLY A 14 14.37 -4.80 -0.11
C GLY A 14 13.49 -5.23 -1.29
N THR A 15 12.90 -6.42 -1.21
CA THR A 15 11.86 -6.87 -2.13
C THR A 15 10.68 -7.40 -1.33
N LEU A 16 9.50 -6.83 -1.54
CA LEU A 16 8.25 -7.26 -0.94
C LEU A 16 7.35 -7.81 -2.05
N SER A 17 6.83 -9.01 -1.86
CA SER A 17 5.98 -9.68 -2.84
C SER A 17 4.64 -10.00 -2.18
N PHE A 18 3.57 -9.53 -2.80
CA PHE A 18 2.21 -9.59 -2.27
C PHE A 18 1.30 -10.36 -3.23
N ALA A 19 0.39 -11.16 -2.67
CA ALA A 19 -0.74 -11.74 -3.37
C ALA A 19 -2.05 -11.24 -2.76
N GLN A 20 -3.05 -10.98 -3.61
CA GLN A 20 -4.40 -10.65 -3.19
C GLN A 20 -5.31 -11.86 -3.41
N ASN A 21 -6.02 -12.28 -2.36
CA ASN A 21 -7.08 -13.28 -2.42
C ASN A 21 -8.31 -12.71 -1.69
N ASP A 22 -9.48 -12.74 -2.33
CA ASP A 22 -10.74 -12.24 -1.76
C ASP A 22 -10.63 -10.85 -1.08
N SER A 23 -10.00 -9.87 -1.76
CA SER A 23 -9.71 -8.51 -1.29
C SER A 23 -8.76 -8.38 -0.07
N THR A 24 -8.14 -9.48 0.37
CA THR A 24 -7.11 -9.51 1.41
C THR A 24 -5.74 -9.68 0.78
N TRP A 25 -4.79 -8.82 1.15
CA TRP A 25 -3.39 -8.91 0.74
C TRP A 25 -2.58 -9.69 1.77
N THR A 26 -1.75 -10.62 1.30
CA THR A 26 -0.76 -11.35 2.10
C THR A 26 0.62 -11.23 1.47
N LEU A 27 1.68 -11.34 2.28
CA LEU A 27 3.03 -11.55 1.74
C LEU A 27 3.13 -12.98 1.17
N THR A 28 3.85 -13.15 0.06
CA THR A 28 4.03 -14.46 -0.59
C THR A 28 5.04 -15.35 0.11
N ASP A 29 5.97 -14.77 0.85
CA ASP A 29 6.98 -15.45 1.67
C ASP A 29 6.51 -15.69 3.11
N ASP A 30 5.49 -14.95 3.57
CA ASP A 30 5.00 -14.97 4.95
C ASP A 30 3.50 -14.64 5.02
N ALA A 31 2.67 -15.61 4.67
CA ALA A 31 1.23 -15.41 4.54
C ALA A 31 0.48 -15.18 5.86
N GLU A 32 1.13 -15.45 7.01
CA GLU A 32 0.58 -15.21 8.35
C GLU A 32 0.96 -13.82 8.89
N TYR A 33 1.81 -13.07 8.19
CA TYR A 33 2.19 -11.72 8.59
C TYR A 33 1.00 -10.75 8.57
N ASN A 34 0.74 -10.10 9.70
CA ASN A 34 -0.40 -9.20 9.89
C ASN A 34 -0.17 -7.86 9.15
N LEU A 35 -0.42 -7.85 7.84
CA LEU A 35 -0.25 -6.66 7.01
C LEU A 35 -1.33 -5.59 7.27
N ASN A 36 -0.89 -4.33 7.39
CA ASN A 36 -1.75 -3.16 7.29
C ASN A 36 -2.39 -3.09 5.89
N GLN A 37 -3.62 -3.58 5.80
CA GLN A 37 -4.35 -3.73 4.55
C GLN A 37 -4.57 -2.39 3.82
N ASP A 38 -4.72 -1.29 4.54
CA ASP A 38 -5.02 0.01 3.94
C ASP A 38 -3.78 0.63 3.28
N ILE A 39 -2.59 0.44 3.86
CA ILE A 39 -1.33 0.83 3.23
C ILE A 39 -1.09 0.00 1.96
N VAL A 40 -1.24 -1.34 2.03
CA VAL A 40 -0.99 -2.22 0.87
C VAL A 40 -2.00 -1.99 -0.27
N LYS A 41 -3.28 -1.74 0.06
CA LYS A 41 -4.29 -1.32 -0.93
C LYS A 41 -3.95 0.03 -1.56
N LYS A 42 -3.50 1.01 -0.75
CA LYS A 42 -3.06 2.31 -1.25
C LYS A 42 -1.89 2.16 -2.23
N MET A 43 -0.89 1.34 -1.91
CA MET A 43 0.25 1.05 -2.79
C MET A 43 -0.18 0.53 -4.17
N ALA A 44 -1.08 -0.47 -4.22
CA ALA A 44 -1.59 -1.00 -5.49
C ALA A 44 -2.39 0.05 -6.27
N ASN A 45 -3.26 0.80 -5.58
CA ASN A 45 -4.06 1.86 -6.19
C ASN A 45 -3.19 3.01 -6.71
N THR A 46 -2.06 3.34 -6.08
CA THR A 46 -1.15 4.42 -6.53
C THR A 46 -0.67 4.22 -7.97
N ILE A 47 -0.43 2.99 -8.44
CA ILE A 47 -0.08 2.73 -9.84
C ILE A 47 -1.31 2.81 -10.75
N CYS A 48 -2.45 2.27 -10.32
CA CYS A 48 -3.69 2.25 -11.11
C CYS A 48 -4.24 3.66 -11.35
N ASP A 49 -4.20 4.50 -10.32
CA ASP A 49 -4.67 5.88 -10.34
C ASP A 49 -3.60 6.89 -10.79
N LEU A 50 -2.37 6.43 -11.08
CA LEU A 50 -1.22 7.30 -11.35
C LEU A 50 -1.53 8.37 -12.41
N LYS A 51 -1.15 9.62 -12.11
CA LYS A 51 -1.29 10.76 -13.02
C LYS A 51 0.08 11.35 -13.30
N THR A 52 0.39 11.46 -14.59
CA THR A 52 1.62 12.07 -15.10
C THR A 52 1.40 13.59 -15.21
N LYS A 53 2.26 14.39 -14.57
CA LYS A 53 2.26 15.85 -14.72
C LYS A 53 2.77 16.25 -16.11
N TRP A 54 3.82 15.56 -16.59
CA TRP A 54 4.43 15.78 -17.91
C TRP A 54 4.98 14.48 -18.51
N SER A 55 5.36 14.50 -19.79
CA SER A 55 5.99 13.38 -20.50
C SER A 55 7.09 13.84 -21.47
N VAL A 56 8.24 13.15 -21.39
CA VAL A 56 9.41 13.33 -22.26
C VAL A 56 9.47 12.16 -23.23
N THR A 57 9.14 12.42 -24.50
CA THR A 57 9.07 11.39 -25.57
C THR A 57 10.39 11.13 -26.28
N GLU A 58 11.40 11.98 -26.06
CA GLU A 58 12.78 11.81 -26.51
C GLU A 58 13.71 11.93 -25.29
N PRO A 59 13.70 10.96 -24.37
CA PRO A 59 14.43 11.07 -23.11
C PRO A 59 15.95 11.01 -23.31
N GLN A 60 16.67 11.68 -22.40
CA GLN A 60 18.11 11.53 -22.27
C GLN A 60 18.49 10.17 -21.62
N ALA A 61 19.77 9.95 -21.33
CA ALA A 61 20.23 8.75 -20.64
C ALA A 61 19.59 8.59 -19.25
N ASP A 62 19.32 7.35 -18.86
CA ASP A 62 18.56 7.00 -17.64
C ASP A 62 19.11 7.63 -16.35
N ALA A 63 20.43 7.80 -16.26
CA ALA A 63 21.10 8.48 -15.14
C ALA A 63 20.70 9.95 -14.94
N VAL A 64 20.21 10.65 -15.98
CA VAL A 64 19.66 12.01 -15.86
C VAL A 64 18.39 12.01 -15.02
N TYR A 65 17.65 10.90 -15.01
CA TYR A 65 16.37 10.74 -14.34
C TYR A 65 16.46 9.84 -13.10
N GLY A 66 17.67 9.35 -12.75
CA GLY A 66 17.87 8.31 -11.72
C GLY A 66 17.23 6.96 -12.05
N LEU A 67 16.93 6.68 -13.32
CA LEU A 67 16.30 5.43 -13.76
C LEU A 67 17.30 4.29 -13.97
N ASP A 68 18.60 4.58 -13.94
CA ASP A 68 19.69 3.60 -13.92
C ASP A 68 19.86 2.95 -12.54
N THR A 69 19.54 3.70 -11.48
CA THR A 69 19.50 3.22 -10.08
C THR A 69 18.15 3.60 -9.44
N PRO A 70 17.02 2.95 -9.81
CA PRO A 70 15.68 3.36 -9.39
C PRO A 70 15.49 3.39 -7.86
N ASN A 71 14.80 4.41 -7.38
CA ASN A 71 14.41 4.54 -5.97
C ASN A 71 13.35 3.49 -5.58
N ALA A 72 12.47 3.14 -6.52
CA ALA A 72 11.53 2.03 -6.38
C ALA A 72 11.22 1.38 -7.73
N ILE A 73 10.96 0.07 -7.74
CA ILE A 73 10.45 -0.66 -8.90
C ILE A 73 9.20 -1.42 -8.46
N VAL A 74 8.05 -1.09 -9.05
CA VAL A 74 6.75 -1.67 -8.72
C VAL A 74 6.23 -2.45 -9.92
N THR A 75 5.95 -3.73 -9.73
CA THR A 75 5.31 -4.59 -10.74
C THR A 75 3.93 -5.00 -10.25
N LEU A 76 2.89 -4.64 -10.99
CA LEU A 76 1.53 -5.13 -10.77
C LEU A 76 1.18 -6.20 -11.78
N ILE A 77 0.43 -7.21 -11.34
CA ILE A 77 -0.10 -8.28 -12.19
C ILE A 77 -1.60 -8.39 -11.93
N ALA A 78 -2.38 -8.25 -12.99
CA ALA A 78 -3.84 -8.35 -12.98
C ALA A 78 -4.32 -9.82 -13.05
N SER A 79 -5.61 -10.04 -12.77
CA SER A 79 -6.24 -11.37 -12.76
C SER A 79 -6.23 -12.09 -14.11
N ASP A 80 -6.16 -11.35 -15.23
CA ASP A 80 -6.01 -11.88 -16.59
C ASP A 80 -4.55 -12.28 -16.93
N GLY A 81 -3.60 -11.97 -16.05
CA GLY A 81 -2.17 -12.17 -16.26
C GLY A 81 -1.44 -11.00 -16.92
N THR A 82 -2.14 -9.91 -17.26
CA THR A 82 -1.52 -8.67 -17.75
C THR A 82 -0.64 -8.08 -16.66
N SER A 83 0.57 -7.63 -17.02
CA SER A 83 1.53 -7.04 -16.08
C SER A 83 2.00 -5.66 -16.53
N ILE A 84 2.23 -4.79 -15.55
CA ILE A 84 2.82 -3.47 -15.75
C ILE A 84 3.93 -3.27 -14.71
N GLN A 85 5.09 -2.82 -15.17
CA GLN A 85 6.23 -2.48 -14.32
C GLN A 85 6.47 -0.98 -14.41
N CYS A 86 6.60 -0.33 -13.25
CA CYS A 86 6.88 1.09 -13.09
C CYS A 86 8.17 1.24 -12.29
N SER A 87 9.23 1.76 -12.93
CA SER A 87 10.47 2.16 -12.27
C SER A 87 10.40 3.64 -11.96
N PHE A 88 10.51 3.99 -10.68
CA PHE A 88 10.61 5.36 -10.19
C PHE A 88 12.09 5.70 -9.99
N GLY A 89 12.54 6.75 -10.66
CA GLY A 89 13.89 7.27 -10.53
C GLY A 89 14.03 8.26 -9.36
N GLY A 90 14.98 9.18 -9.50
CA GLY A 90 15.22 10.21 -8.50
C GLY A 90 14.15 11.31 -8.50
N ASN A 91 14.17 12.11 -7.44
CA ASN A 91 13.53 13.42 -7.42
C ASN A 91 14.17 14.33 -8.49
N ASP A 92 13.43 15.31 -8.99
CA ASP A 92 14.06 16.37 -9.77
C ASP A 92 14.99 17.23 -8.88
N ALA A 93 16.04 17.78 -9.49
CA ALA A 93 17.06 18.56 -8.77
C ALA A 93 16.62 20.00 -8.46
N GLU A 94 15.60 20.52 -9.17
CA GLU A 94 15.04 21.86 -9.01
C GLU A 94 13.64 21.86 -8.36
N ASP A 95 12.92 20.73 -8.38
CA ASP A 95 11.60 20.52 -7.74
C ASP A 95 11.51 19.19 -6.95
N ASP A 96 11.54 19.27 -5.61
CA ASP A 96 11.46 18.11 -4.72
C ASP A 96 10.06 17.46 -4.63
N THR A 97 9.05 18.05 -5.28
CA THR A 97 7.69 17.50 -5.45
C THR A 97 7.53 16.66 -6.74
N LEU A 98 8.60 16.56 -7.54
CA LEU A 98 8.66 15.78 -8.78
C LEU A 98 9.62 14.61 -8.66
N CYS A 99 9.25 13.47 -9.24
CA CYS A 99 10.18 12.40 -9.57
C CYS A 99 9.86 11.80 -10.94
N TYR A 100 10.84 11.11 -11.50
CA TYR A 100 10.74 10.51 -12.81
C TYR A 100 10.23 9.07 -12.77
N LEU A 101 9.46 8.68 -13.78
CA LEU A 101 8.88 7.35 -13.91
C LEU A 101 9.06 6.82 -15.34
N ARG A 102 9.46 5.56 -15.47
CA ARG A 102 9.34 4.79 -16.72
C ARG A 102 8.45 3.57 -16.51
N SER A 103 7.54 3.36 -17.45
CA SER A 103 6.61 2.22 -17.45
C SER A 103 6.96 1.23 -18.56
N SER A 104 6.83 -0.08 -18.31
CA SER A 104 7.06 -1.12 -19.31
C SER A 104 6.08 -1.05 -20.49
N GLY A 105 4.90 -0.46 -20.30
CA GLY A 105 3.94 -0.19 -21.38
C GLY A 105 4.38 0.92 -22.35
N ALA A 106 5.38 1.73 -21.98
CA ALA A 106 5.86 2.87 -22.77
C ALA A 106 7.35 3.13 -22.52
N ALA A 107 8.19 2.11 -22.75
CA ALA A 107 9.63 2.15 -22.41
C ALA A 107 10.45 3.27 -23.08
N GLY A 108 9.95 3.86 -24.18
CA GLY A 108 10.56 5.01 -24.86
C GLY A 108 10.17 6.39 -24.29
N VAL A 109 9.37 6.44 -23.21
CA VAL A 109 8.89 7.67 -22.59
C VAL A 109 9.36 7.72 -21.13
N VAL A 110 9.77 8.90 -20.68
CA VAL A 110 9.94 9.21 -19.25
C VAL A 110 8.82 10.16 -18.84
N TYR A 111 8.20 9.90 -17.69
CA TYR A 111 7.10 10.69 -17.16
C TYR A 111 7.54 11.43 -15.90
N GLU A 112 7.02 12.62 -15.68
CA GLU A 112 7.10 13.32 -14.41
C GLU A 112 5.83 13.02 -13.59
N VAL A 113 6.01 12.58 -12.35
CA VAL A 113 4.92 12.25 -11.42
C VAL A 113 5.14 12.95 -10.07
N SER A 114 4.11 13.00 -9.21
CA SER A 114 4.29 13.51 -7.84
C SER A 114 5.19 12.58 -7.03
N THR A 115 6.06 13.13 -6.18
CA THR A 115 6.84 12.33 -5.22
C THR A 115 5.96 11.60 -4.22
N ASP A 116 4.71 12.02 -4.01
CA ASP A 116 3.69 11.24 -3.28
C ASP A 116 3.53 9.82 -3.82
N ALA A 117 3.66 9.63 -5.14
CA ALA A 117 3.55 8.33 -5.77
C ALA A 117 4.74 7.44 -5.44
N LEU A 118 5.97 7.99 -5.42
CA LEU A 118 7.17 7.27 -4.96
C LEU A 118 7.09 6.98 -3.45
N ASN A 119 6.67 7.96 -2.65
CA ASN A 119 6.55 7.87 -1.20
C ASN A 119 5.55 6.79 -0.76
N ALA A 120 4.55 6.47 -1.59
CA ALA A 120 3.65 5.34 -1.33
C ALA A 120 4.38 3.99 -1.23
N PHE A 121 5.57 3.85 -1.83
CA PHE A 121 6.39 2.62 -1.82
C PHE A 121 7.57 2.69 -0.86
N ALA A 122 7.70 3.75 -0.06
CA ALA A 122 8.80 3.95 0.89
C ALA A 122 8.59 3.21 2.24
N TYR A 123 8.09 1.97 2.17
CA TYR A 123 7.82 1.10 3.32
C TYR A 123 8.68 -0.17 3.24
N ASP A 124 9.23 -0.60 4.38
CA ASP A 124 9.81 -1.94 4.53
C ASP A 124 8.77 -2.92 5.14
N LYS A 125 9.15 -4.18 5.35
CA LYS A 125 8.23 -5.19 5.91
C LYS A 125 7.67 -4.77 7.27
N ALA A 126 8.50 -4.25 8.17
CA ALA A 126 8.11 -3.91 9.53
C ALA A 126 7.19 -2.68 9.57
N ALA A 127 7.41 -1.70 8.70
CA ALA A 127 6.54 -0.55 8.54
C ALA A 127 5.17 -0.88 7.92
N LEU A 128 4.96 -2.11 7.45
CA LEU A 128 3.68 -2.62 6.94
C LEU A 128 2.95 -3.53 7.93
N GLU A 129 3.46 -3.74 9.15
CA GLU A 129 2.70 -4.43 10.19
C GLU A 129 1.46 -3.60 10.57
N ALA A 130 0.31 -4.26 10.71
CA ALA A 130 -0.86 -3.61 11.29
C ALA A 130 -0.64 -3.44 12.80
N GLU A 131 -1.00 -2.27 13.34
CA GLU A 131 -0.96 -2.04 14.78
C GLU A 131 -1.94 -3.00 15.48
N GLU A 132 -1.51 -3.54 16.63
CA GLU A 132 -2.38 -4.37 17.46
C GLU A 132 -3.45 -3.48 18.10
N GLU A 133 -4.65 -3.48 17.50
CA GLU A 133 -5.84 -2.82 18.05
C GLU A 133 -6.07 -3.27 19.50
N ALA A 134 -5.73 -2.39 20.45
CA ALA A 134 -5.82 -2.69 21.87
C ALA A 134 -7.28 -3.01 22.23
N THR A 135 -7.57 -4.29 22.47
CA THR A 135 -8.91 -4.76 22.83
C THR A 135 -9.40 -3.94 24.04
N PRO A 136 -10.51 -3.18 23.92
CA PRO A 136 -11.01 -2.40 25.04
C PRO A 136 -11.39 -3.35 26.16
N GLU A 137 -10.75 -3.19 27.32
CA GLU A 137 -11.08 -3.94 28.53
C GLU A 137 -12.55 -3.68 28.86
N THR A 138 -13.41 -4.68 28.66
CA THR A 138 -14.83 -4.57 28.96
C THR A 138 -14.99 -4.46 30.46
N ALA A 139 -15.12 -3.22 30.95
CA ALA A 139 -15.45 -2.92 32.33
C ALA A 139 -16.76 -3.64 32.67
N ASP A 140 -16.64 -4.71 33.47
CA ASP A 140 -17.74 -5.56 33.90
C ASP A 140 -18.71 -4.75 34.75
N VAL A 141 -19.79 -4.27 34.14
CA VAL A 141 -20.90 -3.61 34.83
C VAL A 141 -21.70 -4.67 35.56
N ALA A 142 -21.16 -5.09 36.70
CA ALA A 142 -21.79 -6.00 37.64
C ALA A 142 -23.26 -5.57 37.86
N ALA A 143 -24.18 -6.44 37.48
CA ALA A 143 -25.60 -6.18 37.62
C ALA A 143 -25.96 -6.09 39.11
N GLU A 144 -26.47 -4.94 39.54
CA GLU A 144 -27.14 -4.86 40.84
C GLU A 144 -28.52 -5.51 40.71
N ASP A 145 -28.72 -6.61 41.44
CA ASP A 145 -29.93 -7.44 41.36
C ASP A 145 -31.23 -6.68 41.66
N PRO A 146 -32.35 -7.01 41.00
CA PRO A 146 -33.63 -6.35 41.20
C PRO A 146 -34.29 -6.78 42.52
N VAL A 147 -34.23 -5.92 43.55
CA VAL A 147 -35.01 -6.10 44.79
C VAL A 147 -36.48 -5.73 44.53
N GLY A 148 -37.24 -6.69 44.00
CA GLY A 148 -38.61 -6.51 43.52
C GLY A 148 -39.61 -7.59 43.97
N ASN A 149 -39.57 -7.97 45.25
CA ASN A 149 -40.59 -8.74 45.98
C ASN A 149 -40.30 -8.52 47.49
N ASP A 150 -41.23 -8.47 48.45
CA ASP A 150 -42.63 -8.88 48.56
C ASP A 150 -43.29 -8.02 49.67
N ASN A 151 -44.60 -7.76 49.60
CA ASN A 151 -45.57 -8.10 50.66
C ASN A 151 -46.96 -7.49 50.34
N THR A 152 -47.78 -8.22 49.57
CA THR A 152 -49.23 -7.97 49.46
C THR A 152 -50.03 -9.20 49.89
N VAL A 153 -50.39 -9.24 51.18
CA VAL A 153 -51.34 -10.11 51.92
C VAL A 153 -51.49 -9.48 53.33
N ASP A 154 -52.50 -9.63 54.19
CA ASP A 154 -53.91 -10.11 54.22
C ASP A 154 -54.45 -9.62 55.61
N ASP A 155 -55.71 -9.27 55.90
CA ASP A 155 -56.95 -8.96 55.13
C ASP A 155 -57.88 -8.10 56.05
N GLU A 156 -59.17 -7.91 55.70
CA GLU A 156 -60.36 -7.37 56.45
C GLU A 156 -60.21 -6.70 57.85
#